data_AF-A0A533XY64-F1
#
_entry.id   AF-A0A533XY64-F1
#
_cell.length_a   1.000
_cell.length_b   1.000
_cell.length_c   1.000
_cell.angle_alpha   90.00
_cell.angle_beta   90.00
_cell.angle_gamma   90.00
#
_symmetry.space_group_name_H-M   'P 1'
#
loop_
_entity.id
_entity.type
_entity.pdbx_description
1 polymer ?
#
loop_
_entity_poly.entity_id
_entity_poly.type
_entity_poly.pdbx_seq_one_letter_code
_entity_poly.pdbx_strand_id
1 'polypeptide(L)'
;MTACRVEVVKDASEIARAAAELFVKLAAQTASQRSQFRVLLAGGTTPKALYTLLASAAYRSRVDWDRIVFFFGDERAVPPDDPQSNYRMANDELFRPVGIAESSIHRMKAEAEDLNAAAAAYEGVLRASFGSVPRLDLVLLGMGADGHTASLFPGSPVLKEHSRWVAPVVDAPQPPPRRLTVTLPVLNAGHQVLFMVAGRHKAPALREVLEGTAPPEQYPAKCVQPGPERLRWLVDEAAGAELQGR
;
A
#
# COMPACT_ATOMS: atom_id res chain seq x y z
N MET A 1 11.64 -9.35 19.70
CA MET A 1 11.30 -8.72 18.42
C MET A 1 11.15 -9.81 17.39
N THR A 2 9.95 -10.06 16.89
CA THR A 2 9.70 -11.07 15.86
C THR A 2 10.29 -10.54 14.57
N ALA A 3 11.41 -11.13 14.11
CA ALA A 3 12.19 -10.60 13.00
C ALA A 3 11.34 -10.52 11.72
N CYS A 4 10.95 -9.31 11.33
CA CYS A 4 10.42 -9.06 10.00
C CYS A 4 11.58 -9.08 8.99
N ARG A 5 11.28 -9.38 7.71
CA ARG A 5 12.33 -9.43 6.69
C ARG A 5 12.62 -8.02 6.17
N VAL A 6 13.77 -7.47 6.55
CA VAL A 6 14.30 -6.20 6.01
C VAL A 6 15.33 -6.51 4.94
N GLU A 7 15.18 -5.91 3.77
CA GLU A 7 16.10 -6.05 2.65
C GLU A 7 16.51 -4.66 2.18
N VAL A 8 17.79 -4.35 2.38
CA VAL A 8 18.39 -3.09 1.94
C VAL A 8 18.95 -3.28 0.54
N VAL A 9 18.50 -2.45 -0.39
CA VAL A 9 18.93 -2.43 -1.79
C VAL A 9 19.58 -1.08 -2.11
N LYS A 10 20.29 -1.01 -3.23
CA LYS A 10 21.10 0.16 -3.59
C LYS A 10 20.30 1.47 -3.62
N ASP A 11 19.19 1.48 -4.33
CA ASP A 11 18.42 2.69 -4.62
C ASP A 11 16.93 2.39 -4.90
N ALA A 12 16.14 3.44 -5.11
CA ALA A 12 14.71 3.34 -5.40
C ALA A 12 14.39 2.50 -6.67
N SER A 13 15.30 2.43 -7.64
CA SER A 13 15.10 1.62 -8.85
C SER A 13 15.23 0.13 -8.53
N GLU A 14 16.18 -0.24 -7.66
CA GLU A 14 16.29 -1.60 -7.14
C GLU A 14 15.07 -1.98 -6.30
N ILE A 15 14.48 -1.06 -5.52
CA ILE A 15 13.23 -1.32 -4.81
C ILE A 15 12.12 -1.68 -5.80
N ALA A 16 11.94 -0.86 -6.85
CA ALA A 16 10.92 -1.10 -7.87
C ALA A 16 11.13 -2.46 -8.56
N ARG A 17 12.37 -2.82 -8.90
CA ARG A 17 12.69 -4.12 -9.50
C ARG A 17 12.38 -5.28 -8.56
N ALA A 18 12.85 -5.23 -7.32
CA ALA A 18 12.60 -6.28 -6.33
C ALA A 18 11.10 -6.44 -6.02
N ALA A 19 10.35 -5.33 -5.98
CA ALA A 19 8.90 -5.35 -5.82
C ALA A 19 8.20 -5.93 -7.07
N ALA A 20 8.66 -5.62 -8.28
CA ALA A 20 8.11 -6.17 -9.52
C ALA A 20 8.35 -7.69 -9.62
N GLU A 21 9.54 -8.17 -9.25
CA GLU A 21 9.83 -9.60 -9.18
C GLU A 21 8.93 -10.32 -8.15
N LEU A 22 8.70 -9.71 -7.00
CA LEU A 22 7.76 -10.26 -6.01
C LEU A 22 6.33 -10.29 -6.58
N PHE A 23 5.89 -9.23 -7.24
CA PHE A 23 4.57 -9.15 -7.85
C PHE A 23 4.37 -10.27 -8.88
N VAL A 24 5.31 -10.44 -9.82
CA VAL A 24 5.26 -11.51 -10.84
C VAL A 24 5.21 -12.89 -10.18
N LYS A 25 6.06 -13.12 -9.17
CA LYS A 25 6.10 -14.39 -8.44
C LYS A 25 4.75 -14.70 -7.78
N LEU A 26 4.18 -13.75 -7.05
CA LEU A 26 2.91 -13.94 -6.34
C LEU A 26 1.73 -14.08 -7.31
N ALA A 27 1.73 -13.31 -8.41
CA ALA A 27 0.72 -13.44 -9.46
C ALA A 27 0.74 -14.85 -10.09
N ALA A 28 1.92 -15.37 -10.42
CA ALA A 28 2.07 -16.72 -10.98
C ALA A 28 1.65 -17.82 -9.99
N GLN A 29 2.01 -17.68 -8.71
CA GLN A 29 1.60 -18.62 -7.65
C GLN A 29 0.08 -18.65 -7.47
N THR A 30 -0.57 -17.48 -7.47
CA THR A 30 -2.02 -17.38 -7.33
C THR A 30 -2.74 -17.93 -8.55
N ALA A 31 -2.25 -17.62 -9.76
CA ALA A 31 -2.78 -18.18 -11.00
C ALA A 31 -2.76 -19.72 -11.02
N SER A 32 -1.72 -20.35 -10.47
CA SER A 32 -1.60 -21.81 -10.37
C SER A 32 -2.72 -22.45 -9.53
N GLN A 33 -3.28 -21.70 -8.60
CA GLN A 33 -4.36 -22.13 -7.71
C GLN A 33 -5.75 -21.86 -8.29
N ARG A 34 -5.82 -21.37 -9.54
CA ARG A 34 -7.06 -20.93 -10.23
C ARG A 34 -7.84 -19.84 -9.48
N SER A 35 -7.17 -19.07 -8.61
CA SER A 35 -7.73 -17.92 -7.92
C SER A 35 -7.38 -16.61 -8.63
N GLN A 36 -8.08 -15.54 -8.27
CA GLN A 36 -7.71 -14.17 -8.64
C GLN A 36 -6.59 -13.68 -7.73
N PHE A 37 -5.60 -12.99 -8.29
CA PHE A 37 -4.56 -12.30 -7.55
C PHE A 37 -5.06 -10.91 -7.13
N ARG A 38 -5.27 -10.71 -5.83
CA ARG A 38 -5.90 -9.51 -5.26
C ARG A 38 -4.84 -8.61 -4.63
N VAL A 39 -4.71 -7.39 -5.15
CA VAL A 39 -3.63 -6.48 -4.77
C VAL A 39 -4.20 -5.19 -4.18
N LEU A 40 -3.65 -4.75 -3.05
CA LEU A 40 -3.87 -3.42 -2.47
C LEU A 40 -2.75 -2.49 -2.92
N LEU A 41 -3.11 -1.45 -3.68
CA LEU A 41 -2.20 -0.44 -4.22
C LEU A 41 -1.95 0.69 -3.23
N ALA A 42 -0.83 1.37 -3.41
CA ALA A 42 -0.41 2.53 -2.64
C ALA A 42 -0.06 3.71 -3.56
N GLY A 43 -0.21 4.92 -3.03
CA GLY A 43 0.27 6.15 -3.65
C GLY A 43 1.76 6.42 -3.41
N GLY A 44 2.29 7.43 -4.12
CA GLY A 44 3.65 7.95 -3.91
C GLY A 44 4.64 7.55 -5.01
N THR A 45 5.85 8.09 -4.92
CA THR A 45 6.87 7.97 -5.97
C THR A 45 7.43 6.56 -6.13
N THR A 46 7.61 5.81 -5.04
CA THR A 46 8.13 4.44 -5.09
C THR A 46 7.11 3.45 -5.67
N PRO A 47 5.82 3.43 -5.26
CA PRO A 47 4.79 2.66 -5.96
C PRO A 47 4.62 3.07 -7.43
N LYS A 48 4.70 4.37 -7.73
CA LYS A 48 4.67 4.86 -9.12
C LYS A 48 5.75 4.20 -9.98
N ALA A 49 7.00 4.16 -9.52
CA ALA A 49 8.09 3.52 -10.24
C ALA A 49 7.85 2.02 -10.46
N LEU A 50 7.28 1.31 -9.48
CA LEU A 50 6.86 -0.08 -9.63
C LEU A 50 5.79 -0.23 -10.72
N TYR A 51 4.77 0.63 -10.75
CA TYR A 51 3.68 0.58 -11.72
C TYR A 51 4.17 0.80 -13.15
N THR A 52 4.98 1.83 -13.37
CA THR A 52 5.64 2.08 -14.65
C THR A 52 6.50 0.89 -15.09
N LEU A 53 7.24 0.26 -14.16
CA LEU A 53 8.08 -0.90 -14.47
C LEU A 53 7.23 -2.12 -14.85
N LEU A 54 6.15 -2.40 -14.12
CA LEU A 54 5.22 -3.49 -14.40
C LEU A 54 4.54 -3.34 -15.77
N ALA A 55 4.24 -2.10 -16.19
CA ALA A 55 3.67 -1.80 -17.50
C ALA A 55 4.68 -1.93 -18.66
N SER A 56 5.99 -1.94 -18.38
CA SER A 56 7.03 -2.04 -19.39
C SER A 56 7.00 -3.40 -20.12
N ALA A 57 7.56 -3.44 -21.34
CA ALA A 57 7.64 -4.67 -22.14
C ALA A 57 8.37 -5.82 -21.41
N ALA A 58 9.30 -5.50 -20.52
CA ALA A 58 10.07 -6.49 -19.75
C ALA A 58 9.23 -7.25 -18.70
N TYR A 59 8.16 -6.63 -18.20
CA TYR A 59 7.31 -7.20 -17.14
C TYR A 59 5.89 -7.52 -17.59
N ARG A 60 5.33 -6.73 -18.51
CA ARG A 60 3.94 -6.86 -18.96
C ARG A 60 3.60 -8.26 -19.46
N SER A 61 4.51 -8.92 -20.18
CA SER A 61 4.31 -10.28 -20.72
C SER A 61 4.47 -11.39 -19.67
N ARG A 62 4.97 -11.08 -18.48
CA ARG A 62 5.22 -12.04 -17.39
C ARG A 62 4.03 -12.21 -16.46
N VAL A 63 2.96 -11.44 -16.66
CA VAL A 63 1.81 -11.37 -15.77
C VAL A 63 0.52 -11.64 -16.55
N ASP A 64 -0.30 -12.56 -16.04
CA ASP A 64 -1.67 -12.78 -16.53
C ASP A 64 -2.61 -11.74 -15.90
N TRP A 65 -2.73 -10.60 -16.56
CA TRP A 65 -3.44 -9.42 -16.05
C TRP A 65 -4.95 -9.64 -15.86
N ASP A 66 -5.56 -10.54 -16.62
CA ASP A 66 -6.99 -10.87 -16.54
C ASP A 66 -7.35 -11.56 -15.22
N ARG A 67 -6.35 -12.04 -14.49
CA ARG A 67 -6.51 -12.67 -13.17
C ARG A 67 -6.29 -11.72 -12.00
N ILE A 68 -5.96 -10.46 -12.26
CA ILE A 68 -5.62 -9.51 -11.20
C ILE A 68 -6.83 -8.63 -10.88
N VAL A 69 -7.08 -8.44 -9.59
CA VAL A 69 -8.08 -7.50 -9.08
C VAL A 69 -7.39 -6.48 -8.17
N PHE A 70 -7.60 -5.21 -8.45
CA PHE A 70 -6.94 -4.10 -7.78
C PHE A 70 -7.87 -3.37 -6.81
N PHE A 71 -7.34 -3.09 -5.63
CA PHE A 71 -7.93 -2.27 -4.58
C PHE A 71 -6.93 -1.19 -4.18
N PHE A 72 -7.37 -0.14 -3.51
CA PHE A 72 -6.53 0.95 -3.00
C PHE A 72 -6.47 0.92 -1.47
N GLY A 73 -5.29 1.19 -0.91
CA GLY A 73 -5.08 1.30 0.53
C GLY A 73 -5.52 2.65 1.09
N ASP A 74 -5.38 3.72 0.32
CA ASP A 74 -5.89 5.05 0.65
C ASP A 74 -6.14 5.85 -0.63
N GLU A 75 -6.91 6.93 -0.51
CA GLU A 75 -7.16 7.87 -1.60
C GLU A 75 -7.44 9.28 -1.05
N ARG A 76 -6.99 10.28 -1.81
CA ARG A 76 -7.18 11.70 -1.53
C ARG A 76 -8.59 12.09 -1.97
N ALA A 77 -9.28 12.90 -1.17
CA ALA A 77 -10.62 13.39 -1.50
C ALA A 77 -10.56 14.52 -2.54
N VAL A 78 -10.22 14.13 -3.76
CA VAL A 78 -10.06 14.98 -4.96
C VAL A 78 -10.69 14.26 -6.15
N PRO A 79 -11.04 14.97 -7.24
CA PRO A 79 -11.51 14.35 -8.47
C PRO A 79 -10.57 13.22 -8.96
N PRO A 80 -11.10 12.18 -9.63
CA PRO A 80 -10.32 11.01 -10.04
C PRO A 80 -9.27 11.30 -11.12
N ASP A 81 -9.31 12.49 -11.75
CA ASP A 81 -8.35 13.00 -12.72
C ASP A 81 -7.39 14.07 -12.13
N ASP A 82 -7.51 14.36 -10.83
CA ASP A 82 -6.62 15.27 -10.12
C ASP A 82 -5.21 14.67 -9.99
N PRO A 83 -4.13 15.46 -10.20
CA PRO A 83 -2.75 14.99 -10.06
C PRO A 83 -2.39 14.34 -8.71
N GLN A 84 -3.15 14.63 -7.64
CA GLN A 84 -2.97 14.06 -6.30
C GLN A 84 -3.76 12.76 -6.08
N SER A 85 -4.58 12.30 -7.03
CA SER A 85 -5.30 11.03 -6.93
C SER A 85 -4.35 9.83 -7.11
N ASN A 86 -4.42 8.90 -6.17
CA ASN A 86 -3.74 7.60 -6.27
C ASN A 86 -4.30 6.76 -7.41
N TYR A 87 -5.62 6.80 -7.62
CA TYR A 87 -6.29 6.17 -8.77
C TYR A 87 -5.76 6.70 -10.09
N ARG A 88 -5.70 8.03 -10.27
CA ARG A 88 -5.14 8.64 -11.48
C ARG A 88 -3.72 8.13 -11.76
N MET A 89 -2.87 8.14 -10.73
CA MET A 89 -1.49 7.67 -10.86
C MET A 89 -1.43 6.20 -11.29
N ALA A 90 -2.18 5.31 -10.63
CA ALA A 90 -2.23 3.90 -11.03
C ALA A 90 -2.82 3.70 -12.45
N ASN A 91 -3.80 4.52 -12.81
CA ASN A 91 -4.44 4.48 -14.11
C ASN A 91 -3.49 4.89 -15.25
N ASP A 92 -2.75 5.98 -15.07
CA ASP A 92 -1.80 6.50 -16.05
C ASP A 92 -0.58 5.58 -16.20
N GLU A 93 -0.08 5.02 -15.09
CA GLU A 93 1.21 4.33 -15.06
C GLU A 93 1.09 2.81 -15.22
N LEU A 94 -0.07 2.22 -14.93
CA LEU A 94 -0.30 0.78 -15.01
C LEU A 94 -1.54 0.41 -15.82
N PHE A 95 -2.73 0.88 -15.41
CA PHE A 95 -3.97 0.32 -15.94
C PHE A 95 -4.18 0.60 -17.43
N ARG A 96 -4.05 1.85 -17.88
CA ARG A 96 -4.19 2.21 -19.30
C ARG A 96 -3.07 1.63 -20.17
N PRO A 97 -1.78 1.72 -19.79
CA PRO A 97 -0.71 1.11 -20.58
C PRO A 97 -0.87 -0.40 -20.78
N VAL A 98 -1.34 -1.11 -19.74
CA VAL A 98 -1.53 -2.57 -19.79
C VAL A 98 -2.86 -2.96 -20.43
N GLY A 99 -3.89 -2.11 -20.34
CA GLY A 99 -5.24 -2.41 -20.80
C GLY A 99 -6.06 -3.21 -19.79
N ILE A 100 -5.92 -2.89 -18.49
CA ILE A 100 -6.68 -3.56 -17.41
C ILE A 100 -8.16 -3.21 -17.53
N ALA A 101 -9.02 -4.24 -17.47
CA ALA A 101 -10.46 -4.05 -17.49
C ALA A 101 -10.97 -3.27 -16.26
N GLU A 102 -11.89 -2.34 -16.46
CA GLU A 102 -12.47 -1.54 -15.37
C GLU A 102 -13.14 -2.40 -14.29
N SER A 103 -13.70 -3.56 -14.66
CA SER A 103 -14.30 -4.52 -13.74
C SER A 103 -13.30 -5.11 -12.73
N SER A 104 -12.01 -5.05 -13.04
CA SER A 104 -10.92 -5.51 -12.17
C SER A 104 -10.37 -4.40 -11.26
N ILE A 105 -10.89 -3.18 -11.34
CA ILE A 105 -10.38 -2.01 -10.62
C ILE A 105 -11.44 -1.50 -9.66
N HIS A 106 -11.19 -1.66 -8.37
CA HIS A 106 -12.03 -1.11 -7.30
C HIS A 106 -11.38 0.15 -6.73
N ARG A 107 -11.67 1.31 -7.34
CA ARG A 107 -11.19 2.60 -6.81
C ARG A 107 -12.01 3.08 -5.60
N MET A 108 -11.35 3.81 -4.70
CA MET A 108 -12.03 4.60 -3.67
C MET A 108 -12.68 5.82 -4.33
N LYS A 109 -13.95 6.10 -4.02
CA LYS A 109 -14.67 7.29 -4.50
C LYS A 109 -14.56 8.44 -3.50
N ALA A 110 -13.33 8.83 -3.18
CA ALA A 110 -13.05 9.82 -2.15
C ALA A 110 -13.47 11.26 -2.56
N GLU A 111 -13.75 11.50 -3.84
CA GLU A 111 -14.29 12.78 -4.32
C GLU A 111 -15.71 13.10 -3.81
N ALA A 112 -16.39 12.13 -3.18
CA ALA A 112 -17.73 12.31 -2.65
C ALA A 112 -17.76 13.36 -1.52
N GLU A 113 -18.88 14.09 -1.44
CA GLU A 113 -19.11 15.08 -0.39
C GLU A 113 -19.13 14.45 1.01
N ASP A 114 -19.88 13.36 1.18
CA ASP A 114 -19.92 12.56 2.40
C ASP A 114 -18.88 11.43 2.36
N LEU A 115 -17.76 11.64 3.05
CA LEU A 115 -16.70 10.64 3.16
C LEU A 115 -17.06 9.44 4.04
N ASN A 116 -17.99 9.58 5.00
CA ASN A 116 -18.44 8.43 5.78
C ASN A 116 -19.24 7.47 4.88
N ALA A 117 -20.14 8.02 4.04
CA ALA A 117 -20.86 7.23 3.05
C ALA A 117 -19.89 6.60 2.03
N ALA A 118 -18.89 7.34 1.56
CA ALA A 118 -17.88 6.82 0.63
C ALA A 118 -17.03 5.70 1.26
N ALA A 119 -16.63 5.84 2.53
CA ALA A 119 -15.95 4.80 3.29
C ALA A 119 -16.81 3.54 3.42
N ALA A 120 -18.08 3.69 3.81
CA ALA A 120 -19.02 2.58 3.92
C ALA A 120 -19.27 1.88 2.57
N ALA A 121 -19.38 2.63 1.48
CA ALA A 121 -19.53 2.07 0.14
C ALA A 121 -18.30 1.24 -0.28
N TYR A 122 -17.09 1.75 -0.03
CA TYR A 122 -15.87 1.03 -0.34
C TYR A 122 -15.67 -0.21 0.57
N GLU A 123 -16.06 -0.12 1.84
CA GLU A 123 -16.15 -1.28 2.73
C GLU A 123 -17.15 -2.31 2.20
N GLY A 124 -18.29 -1.89 1.65
CA GLY A 124 -19.25 -2.75 0.98
C GLY A 124 -18.65 -3.52 -0.21
N VAL A 125 -17.80 -2.87 -1.01
CA VAL A 125 -17.04 -3.52 -2.10
C VAL A 125 -16.10 -4.60 -1.54
N LEU A 126 -15.35 -4.29 -0.49
CA LEU A 126 -14.51 -5.27 0.21
C LEU A 126 -15.35 -6.45 0.75
N ARG A 127 -16.50 -6.18 1.39
CA ARG A 127 -17.37 -7.23 1.92
C ARG A 127 -17.93 -8.12 0.82
N ALA A 128 -18.35 -7.56 -0.30
CA ALA A 128 -18.83 -8.33 -1.45
C ALA A 128 -17.73 -9.23 -2.04
N SER A 129 -16.48 -8.74 -2.09
CA SER A 129 -15.36 -9.48 -2.67
C SER A 129 -14.77 -10.56 -1.76
N PHE A 130 -14.86 -10.41 -0.43
CA PHE A 130 -14.16 -11.27 0.52
C PHE A 130 -15.06 -11.97 1.55
N GLY A 131 -16.26 -11.45 1.86
CA GLY A 131 -17.19 -11.99 2.87
C GLY A 131 -16.74 -11.79 4.32
N SER A 132 -15.44 -11.86 4.59
CA SER A 132 -14.79 -11.60 5.88
C SER A 132 -13.62 -10.61 5.70
N VAL A 133 -12.87 -10.33 6.76
CA VAL A 133 -11.76 -9.36 6.72
C VAL A 133 -10.85 -9.65 5.51
N PRO A 134 -10.61 -8.68 4.61
CA PRO A 134 -9.94 -8.92 3.34
C PRO A 134 -8.53 -9.49 3.53
N ARG A 135 -8.32 -10.73 3.06
CA ARG A 135 -6.99 -11.31 2.93
C ARG A 135 -6.50 -11.09 1.50
N LEU A 136 -5.87 -9.94 1.26
CA LEU A 136 -5.25 -9.59 -0.02
C LEU A 136 -3.94 -10.37 -0.21
N ASP A 137 -3.64 -10.79 -1.43
CA ASP A 137 -2.43 -11.57 -1.72
C ASP A 137 -1.17 -10.71 -1.60
N LEU A 138 -1.26 -9.44 -2.01
CA LEU A 138 -0.20 -8.45 -1.87
C LEU A 138 -0.77 -7.11 -1.41
N VAL A 139 -0.23 -6.58 -0.33
CA VAL A 139 -0.52 -5.25 0.21
C VAL A 139 0.72 -4.39 0.04
N LEU A 140 0.65 -3.39 -0.84
CA LEU A 140 1.72 -2.43 -1.05
C LEU A 140 1.55 -1.25 -0.08
N LEU A 141 2.63 -0.84 0.57
CA LEU A 141 2.64 0.29 1.48
C LEU A 141 3.89 1.16 1.26
N GLY A 142 3.71 2.47 1.41
CA GLY A 142 4.80 3.40 1.63
C GLY A 142 4.90 3.78 3.12
N MET A 143 5.94 4.54 3.47
CA MET A 143 6.08 5.13 4.80
C MET A 143 6.46 6.59 4.68
N GLY A 144 5.77 7.48 5.40
CA GLY A 144 6.09 8.90 5.53
C GLY A 144 7.34 9.17 6.37
N ALA A 145 7.84 10.41 6.34
CA ALA A 145 8.98 10.83 7.17
C ALA A 145 8.62 10.96 8.67
N ASP A 146 7.33 10.95 8.95
CA ASP A 146 6.68 10.90 10.26
C ASP A 146 6.22 9.48 10.62
N GLY A 147 6.58 8.46 9.83
CA GLY A 147 6.16 7.07 10.06
C GLY A 147 4.72 6.74 9.70
N HIS A 148 3.95 7.67 9.09
CA HIS A 148 2.61 7.36 8.60
C HIS A 148 2.66 6.30 7.48
N THR A 149 1.57 5.56 7.30
CA THR A 149 1.38 4.65 6.15
C THR A 149 -0.08 4.67 5.72
N ALA A 150 -0.36 4.41 4.44
CA ALA A 150 -1.66 4.75 3.85
C ALA A 150 -2.03 6.19 4.24
N SER A 151 -3.21 6.42 4.80
CA SER A 151 -3.55 7.68 5.47
C SER A 151 -3.75 7.53 6.98
N LEU A 152 -3.00 6.62 7.60
CA LEU A 152 -2.89 6.45 9.04
C LEU A 152 -1.74 7.32 9.56
N PHE A 153 -2.08 8.50 10.10
CA PHE A 153 -1.11 9.50 10.58
C PHE A 153 -0.86 9.40 12.09
N PRO A 154 0.30 9.88 12.59
CA PRO A 154 0.58 9.95 14.02
C PRO A 154 -0.54 10.67 14.79
N GLY A 155 -0.99 10.07 15.89
CA GLY A 155 -2.08 10.60 16.71
C GLY A 155 -3.48 10.56 16.09
N SER A 156 -3.64 10.09 14.84
CA SER A 156 -4.96 10.04 14.18
C SER A 156 -5.91 9.09 14.92
N PRO A 157 -7.19 9.48 15.15
CA PRO A 157 -8.19 8.60 15.75
C PRO A 157 -8.41 7.28 15.00
N VAL A 158 -8.16 7.27 13.68
CA VAL A 158 -8.32 6.07 12.84
C VAL A 158 -7.36 4.94 13.25
N LEU A 159 -6.25 5.23 13.94
CA LEU A 159 -5.36 4.20 14.50
C LEU A 159 -6.04 3.31 15.54
N LYS A 160 -7.12 3.80 16.18
CA LYS A 160 -7.91 3.06 17.19
C LYS A 160 -9.11 2.32 16.57
N GLU A 161 -9.29 2.41 15.25
CA GLU A 161 -10.38 1.75 14.54
C GLU A 161 -10.04 0.28 14.28
N HIS A 162 -10.81 -0.62 14.89
CA HIS A 162 -10.64 -2.06 14.78
C HIS A 162 -11.88 -2.78 14.22
N SER A 163 -12.99 -2.07 14.04
CA SER A 163 -14.26 -2.65 13.58
C SER A 163 -14.51 -2.35 12.10
N ARG A 164 -14.40 -1.09 11.69
CA ARG A 164 -14.52 -0.69 10.29
C ARG A 164 -13.27 -1.08 9.52
N TRP A 165 -13.45 -1.44 8.26
CA TRP A 165 -12.36 -1.78 7.33
C TRP A 165 -11.86 -0.57 6.57
N VAL A 166 -12.72 0.46 6.45
CA VAL A 166 -12.43 1.70 5.75
C VAL A 166 -12.91 2.86 6.61
N ALA A 167 -12.10 3.91 6.70
CA ALA A 167 -12.44 5.10 7.48
C ALA A 167 -12.09 6.38 6.70
N PRO A 168 -12.86 7.46 6.93
CA PRO A 168 -12.46 8.77 6.49
C PRO A 168 -11.39 9.35 7.42
N VAL A 169 -10.52 10.17 6.84
CA VAL A 169 -9.56 11.03 7.54
C VAL A 169 -9.85 12.44 7.05
N VAL A 170 -10.13 13.38 7.94
CA VAL A 170 -10.60 14.74 7.55
C VAL A 170 -9.57 15.84 7.86
N ASP A 171 -8.57 15.51 8.65
CA ASP A 171 -7.56 16.40 9.24
C ASP A 171 -6.14 15.87 9.00
N ALA A 172 -5.90 15.23 7.86
CA ALA A 172 -4.56 14.77 7.52
C ALA A 172 -3.56 15.96 7.55
N PRO A 173 -2.39 15.81 8.17
CA PRO A 173 -1.41 16.89 8.34
C PRO A 173 -0.73 17.29 7.01
N GLN A 174 -1.00 16.53 5.93
CA GLN A 174 -0.46 16.75 4.60
C GLN A 174 -1.61 16.97 3.60
N PRO A 175 -1.53 17.99 2.72
CA PRO A 175 -2.59 18.25 1.76
C PRO A 175 -2.76 17.07 0.78
N PRO A 176 -3.99 16.83 0.29
CA PRO A 176 -5.25 17.35 0.84
C PRO A 176 -5.57 16.70 2.20
N PRO A 177 -6.23 17.44 3.13
CA PRO A 177 -6.48 16.96 4.49
C PRO A 177 -7.54 15.85 4.55
N ARG A 178 -8.42 15.81 3.55
CA ARG A 178 -9.52 14.86 3.42
C ARG A 178 -9.09 13.65 2.60
N ARG A 179 -9.24 12.45 3.15
CA ARG A 179 -8.82 11.16 2.57
C ARG A 179 -9.75 10.02 2.98
N LEU A 180 -9.74 8.95 2.21
CA LEU A 180 -10.20 7.63 2.63
C LEU A 180 -9.00 6.74 2.89
N THR A 181 -9.09 5.84 3.87
CA THR A 181 -8.03 4.86 4.15
C THR A 181 -8.64 3.53 4.56
N VAL A 182 -7.99 2.44 4.19
CA VAL A 182 -8.20 1.16 4.88
C VAL A 182 -7.60 1.23 6.27
N THR A 183 -8.16 0.47 7.20
CA THR A 183 -7.75 0.43 8.61
C THR A 183 -6.77 -0.71 8.89
N LEU A 184 -6.18 -0.72 10.09
CA LEU A 184 -5.22 -1.74 10.52
C LEU A 184 -5.74 -3.19 10.40
N PRO A 185 -7.01 -3.52 10.71
CA PRO A 185 -7.56 -4.85 10.43
C PRO A 185 -7.33 -5.35 9.00
N VAL A 186 -7.53 -4.49 7.99
CA VAL A 186 -7.33 -4.86 6.57
C VAL A 186 -5.84 -5.02 6.27
N LEU A 187 -5.00 -4.07 6.69
CA LEU A 187 -3.56 -4.12 6.45
C LEU A 187 -2.93 -5.37 7.07
N ASN A 188 -3.33 -5.72 8.31
CA ASN A 188 -2.77 -6.85 9.05
C ASN A 188 -3.31 -8.22 8.61
N ALA A 189 -4.39 -8.25 7.82
CA ALA A 189 -4.92 -9.48 7.25
C ALA A 189 -4.23 -9.91 5.94
N GLY A 190 -3.40 -9.05 5.34
CA GLY A 190 -2.69 -9.34 4.08
C GLY A 190 -1.80 -10.58 4.13
N HIS A 191 -1.76 -11.33 3.02
CA HIS A 191 -0.91 -12.52 2.86
C HIS A 191 0.57 -12.15 2.74
N GLN A 192 0.89 -11.11 1.96
CA GLN A 192 2.19 -10.47 1.91
C GLN A 192 1.98 -8.95 2.01
N VAL A 193 2.62 -8.33 2.99
CA VAL A 193 2.62 -6.88 3.21
C VAL A 193 4.02 -6.37 2.92
N LEU A 194 4.13 -5.49 1.93
CA LEU A 194 5.39 -4.97 1.42
C LEU A 194 5.47 -3.46 1.67
N PHE A 195 6.35 -3.06 2.57
CA PHE A 195 6.77 -1.66 2.67
C PHE A 195 7.87 -1.37 1.65
N MET A 196 7.71 -0.29 0.90
CA MET A 196 8.71 0.23 -0.04
C MET A 196 9.14 1.62 0.43
N VAL A 197 10.37 1.73 0.94
CA VAL A 197 10.86 2.95 1.60
C VAL A 197 12.16 3.41 0.96
N ALA A 198 12.11 4.58 0.32
CA ALA A 198 13.25 5.19 -0.34
C ALA A 198 13.56 6.59 0.21
N GLY A 199 14.85 6.92 0.30
CA GLY A 199 15.35 8.26 0.55
C GLY A 199 15.73 8.54 2.00
N ARG A 200 16.85 9.26 2.18
CA ARG A 200 17.46 9.58 3.48
C ARG A 200 16.55 10.27 4.48
N HIS A 201 15.63 11.10 4.00
CA HIS A 201 14.66 11.81 4.84
C HIS A 201 13.67 10.86 5.57
N LYS A 202 13.64 9.57 5.23
CA LYS A 202 12.86 8.53 5.93
C LYS A 202 13.66 7.78 6.99
N ALA A 203 14.99 7.92 7.03
CA ALA A 203 15.85 7.09 7.87
C ALA A 203 15.57 7.20 9.38
N PRO A 204 15.36 8.41 9.96
CA PRO A 204 15.05 8.51 11.39
C PRO A 204 13.76 7.78 11.77
N ALA A 205 12.68 8.00 11.01
CA ALA A 205 11.40 7.34 11.27
C ALA A 205 11.48 5.83 11.01
N LEU A 206 12.24 5.38 9.99
CA LEU A 206 12.41 3.96 9.71
C LEU A 206 13.12 3.25 10.85
N ARG A 207 14.20 3.85 11.38
CA ARG A 207 14.90 3.32 12.56
C ARG A 207 13.95 3.24 13.74
N GLU A 208 13.17 4.30 14.01
CA GLU A 208 12.19 4.26 15.08
C GLU A 208 11.17 3.15 14.87
N VAL A 209 10.64 2.97 13.66
CA VAL A 209 9.66 1.93 13.32
C VAL A 209 10.21 0.52 13.54
N LEU A 210 11.43 0.24 13.10
CA LEU A 210 12.01 -1.11 13.09
C LEU A 210 12.73 -1.48 14.40
N GLU A 211 13.38 -0.52 15.04
CA GLU A 211 14.31 -0.75 16.15
C GLU A 211 13.97 0.08 17.40
N GLY A 212 13.20 1.15 17.25
CA GLY A 212 12.89 2.10 18.31
C GLY A 212 11.82 1.62 19.29
N THR A 213 11.81 2.23 20.47
CA THR A 213 10.85 1.96 21.56
C THR A 213 9.68 2.93 21.59
N ALA A 214 9.65 3.92 20.68
CA ALA A 214 8.58 4.90 20.62
C ALA A 214 7.20 4.23 20.47
N PRO A 215 6.14 4.76 21.12
CA PRO A 215 4.81 4.19 21.05
C PRO A 215 4.27 4.09 19.62
N PRO A 216 3.48 3.06 19.28
CA PRO A 216 2.95 2.87 17.92
C PRO A 216 2.12 4.05 17.39
N GLU A 217 1.43 4.79 18.25
CA GLU A 217 0.66 5.98 17.89
C GLU A 217 1.50 7.14 17.35
N GLN A 218 2.81 7.15 17.63
CA GLN A 218 3.75 8.14 17.08
C GLN A 218 4.28 7.71 15.71
N TYR A 219 4.27 6.41 15.40
CA TYR A 219 4.78 5.84 14.17
C TYR A 219 3.82 4.77 13.63
N PRO A 220 2.72 5.17 12.96
CA PRO A 220 1.65 4.28 12.50
C PRO A 220 2.09 3.02 11.76
N ALA A 221 3.20 3.08 11.00
CA ALA A 221 3.76 1.90 10.34
C ALA A 221 4.15 0.77 11.33
N LYS A 222 4.45 1.08 12.60
CA LYS A 222 4.64 0.08 13.67
C LYS A 222 3.40 -0.76 13.95
N CYS A 223 2.22 -0.22 13.68
CA CYS A 223 0.95 -0.91 13.92
C CYS A 223 0.64 -1.96 12.85
N VAL A 224 1.37 -1.95 11.73
CA VAL A 224 1.23 -2.94 10.66
C VAL A 224 2.06 -4.17 11.01
N GLN A 225 1.41 -5.13 11.67
CA GLN A 225 2.00 -6.37 12.15
C GLN A 225 1.18 -7.58 11.67
N PRO A 226 1.22 -7.92 10.37
CA PRO A 226 0.58 -9.13 9.85
C PRO A 226 1.27 -10.41 10.32
N GLY A 227 2.37 -10.34 11.09
CA GLY A 227 3.23 -11.47 11.44
C GLY A 227 4.53 -11.48 10.63
N PRO A 228 5.63 -12.04 11.19
CA PRO A 228 6.99 -11.88 10.69
C PRO A 228 7.21 -12.42 9.27
N GLU A 229 6.58 -13.55 8.92
CA GLU A 229 6.71 -14.18 7.60
C GLU A 229 5.91 -13.46 6.49
N ARG A 230 4.98 -12.59 6.88
CA ARG A 230 4.12 -11.84 5.98
C ARG A 230 4.54 -10.39 5.80
N LEU A 231 5.43 -9.88 6.65
CA LEU A 231 5.89 -8.49 6.61
C LEU A 231 7.30 -8.40 6.01
N ARG A 232 7.41 -7.71 4.86
CA ARG A 232 8.67 -7.42 4.19
C ARG A 232 8.88 -5.91 4.05
N TRP A 233 10.10 -5.48 4.30
CA TRP A 233 10.57 -4.11 4.07
C TRP A 233 11.61 -4.13 2.95
N LEU A 234 11.32 -3.44 1.85
CA LEU A 234 12.30 -3.08 0.82
C LEU A 234 12.72 -1.63 1.05
N VAL A 235 14.00 -1.45 1.36
CA VAL A 235 14.56 -0.18 1.82
C VAL A 235 15.75 0.16 0.95
N ASP A 236 15.91 1.41 0.51
CA ASP A 236 17.15 1.80 -0.14
C ASP A 236 18.27 2.11 0.87
N GLU A 237 19.54 2.08 0.45
CA GLU A 237 20.68 2.36 1.33
C GLU A 237 20.54 3.70 2.08
N ALA A 238 19.90 4.69 1.45
CA ALA A 238 19.69 6.01 2.00
C ALA A 238 18.67 6.01 3.14
N ALA A 239 17.52 5.35 2.98
CA ALA A 239 16.52 5.18 4.03
C ALA A 239 17.01 4.22 5.12
N GLY A 240 17.81 3.21 4.78
CA GLY A 240 18.46 2.30 5.73
C GLY A 240 19.75 2.83 6.36
N ALA A 241 20.04 4.13 6.24
CA ALA A 241 21.29 4.73 6.72
C ALA A 241 21.46 4.67 8.25
N GLU A 242 20.38 4.58 9.00
CA GLU A 242 20.37 4.64 10.46
C GLU A 242 20.03 3.30 11.14
N LEU A 243 19.82 2.22 10.38
CA LEU A 243 19.54 0.89 10.91
C LEU A 243 20.80 0.23 11.47
N GLN A 244 20.67 -0.43 12.62
CA GLN A 244 21.76 -1.15 13.28
C GLN A 244 21.72 -2.64 12.90
N GLY A 245 22.79 -3.12 12.23
CA GLY A 245 22.93 -4.54 11.87
C GLY A 245 22.67 -4.86 10.40
N ARG A 246 23.19 -4.04 9.48
CA ARG A 246 23.29 -4.39 8.06
C ARG A 246 23.96 -5.75 7.85
#